data_AF-A0A086LVD6-F1
#
_entry.id   AF-A0A086LVD6-F1
#
_cell.length_a   1.000
_cell.length_b   1.000
_cell.length_c   1.000
_cell.angle_alpha   90.00
_cell.angle_beta   90.00
_cell.angle_gamma   90.00
#
_symmetry.space_group_name_H-M   'P 1'
#
loop_
_entity.id
_entity.type
_entity.pdbx_description
1 polymer ?
#
loop_
_entity_poly.entity_id
_entity_poly.type
_entity_poly.pdbx_seq_one_letter_code
_entity_poly.pdbx_strand_id
1 'polypeptide(L)'
;ALLRFSQVETMNRAQDKYMEDHASYQRTCEAMRGEIEEQKARLEALTADLQEAKRRRDELEKWGEKMKEKNEALERRVVSSFSAQGRSGRGSMVRLVKRLQQGATMERANVGKKKVGKNFIKLTKDMQIVWTMETKDKLAGFYKQKAIRLQHIVGIDYGTASAACRSRMAAASKRKEEILPWRCFEIRTLSTSYLFTAQSDDIAATWVVCLGRLVSQWSDAPNIKTHREVCVRRVKMKLQRYCQEKRITPRKMWLDAIARASGQPVSDQPRRARRAVAEKKGK
;
A
#
# COMPACT_ATOMS: atom_id res chain seq x y z
N ALA A 1 59.73 -81.97 -52.23
CA ALA A 1 59.70 -81.54 -50.82
C ALA A 1 59.42 -80.03 -50.67
N LEU A 2 60.12 -79.15 -51.39
CA LEU A 2 60.02 -77.68 -51.27
C LEU A 2 58.62 -77.07 -51.53
N LEU A 3 57.86 -77.57 -52.52
CA LEU A 3 56.52 -77.03 -52.85
C LEU A 3 55.46 -77.25 -51.76
N ARG A 4 55.46 -78.43 -51.13
CA ARG A 4 54.53 -78.76 -50.02
C ARG A 4 54.83 -77.95 -48.75
N PHE A 5 56.10 -77.61 -48.53
CA PHE A 5 56.52 -76.77 -47.40
C PHE A 5 55.99 -75.34 -47.55
N SER A 6 56.07 -74.76 -48.77
CA SER A 6 55.53 -73.41 -49.03
C SER A 6 54.00 -73.33 -48.88
N GLN A 7 53.26 -74.38 -49.27
CA GLN A 7 51.81 -74.42 -49.10
C GLN A 7 51.38 -74.46 -47.62
N VAL A 8 52.08 -75.26 -46.81
CA VAL A 8 51.82 -75.34 -45.36
C VAL A 8 52.14 -74.00 -44.68
N GLU A 9 53.24 -73.33 -45.06
CA GLU A 9 53.54 -71.99 -44.55
C GLU A 9 52.49 -70.95 -44.95
N THR A 10 51.97 -70.99 -46.18
CA THR A 10 50.89 -70.07 -46.61
C THR A 10 49.57 -70.34 -45.88
N MET A 11 49.25 -71.60 -45.59
CA MET A 11 48.08 -71.97 -44.79
C MET A 11 48.21 -71.51 -43.34
N ASN A 12 49.39 -71.70 -42.72
CA ASN A 12 49.63 -71.25 -41.36
C ASN A 12 49.54 -69.71 -41.26
N ARG A 13 50.11 -68.96 -42.21
CA ARG A 13 49.96 -67.49 -42.26
C ARG A 13 48.52 -67.05 -42.45
N ALA A 14 47.73 -67.77 -43.25
CA ALA A 14 46.32 -67.48 -43.45
C ALA A 14 45.50 -67.76 -42.18
N GLN A 15 45.84 -68.84 -41.46
CA GLN A 15 45.21 -69.21 -40.20
C GLN A 15 45.57 -68.22 -39.08
N ASP A 16 46.83 -67.80 -38.98
CA ASP A 16 47.27 -66.78 -38.01
C ASP A 16 46.57 -65.45 -38.27
N LYS A 17 46.50 -65.02 -39.54
CA LYS A 17 45.77 -63.81 -39.92
C LYS A 17 44.28 -63.89 -39.59
N TYR A 18 43.64 -65.03 -39.84
CA TYR A 18 42.25 -65.25 -39.47
C TYR A 18 42.03 -65.18 -37.95
N MET A 19 42.94 -65.75 -37.17
CA MET A 19 42.88 -65.70 -35.70
C MET A 19 43.10 -64.27 -35.17
N GLU A 20 44.01 -63.50 -35.78
CA GLU A 20 44.23 -62.08 -35.48
C GLU A 20 43.00 -61.23 -35.82
N ASP A 21 42.43 -61.43 -37.01
CA ASP A 21 41.22 -60.73 -37.44
C ASP A 21 40.04 -61.08 -36.53
N HIS A 22 39.85 -62.36 -36.18
CA HIS A 22 38.80 -62.79 -35.25
C HIS A 22 38.97 -62.20 -33.85
N ALA A 23 40.20 -62.15 -33.33
CA ALA A 23 40.50 -61.50 -32.05
C ALA A 23 40.27 -59.98 -32.12
N SER A 24 40.57 -59.35 -33.25
CA SER A 24 40.28 -57.92 -33.50
C SER A 24 38.76 -57.66 -33.51
N TYR A 25 38.00 -58.50 -34.22
CA TYR A 25 36.54 -58.42 -34.26
C TYR A 25 35.91 -58.61 -32.88
N GLN A 26 36.39 -59.58 -32.09
CA GLN A 26 35.93 -59.79 -30.72
C GLN A 26 36.15 -58.55 -29.85
N ARG A 27 37.34 -57.95 -29.91
CA ARG A 27 37.62 -56.70 -29.17
C ARG A 27 36.71 -55.55 -29.61
N THR A 28 36.46 -55.39 -30.91
CA THR A 28 35.53 -54.34 -31.38
C THR A 28 34.10 -54.59 -30.94
N CYS A 29 33.63 -55.83 -30.95
CA CYS A 29 32.29 -56.19 -30.47
C CYS A 29 32.15 -55.95 -28.95
N GLU A 30 33.18 -56.25 -28.17
CA GLU A 30 33.21 -55.99 -26.73
C GLU A 30 33.23 -54.48 -26.42
N ALA A 31 34.04 -53.71 -27.16
CA ALA A 31 34.07 -52.25 -27.03
C ALA A 31 32.70 -51.63 -27.37
N MET A 32 32.08 -52.02 -28.49
CA MET A 32 30.74 -51.55 -28.87
C MET A 32 29.67 -51.94 -27.83
N ARG A 33 29.76 -53.14 -27.23
CA ARG A 33 28.86 -53.54 -26.13
C ARG A 33 29.06 -52.65 -24.90
N GLY A 34 30.30 -52.35 -24.54
CA GLY A 34 30.62 -51.42 -23.45
C GLY A 34 30.02 -50.02 -23.69
N GLU A 35 30.16 -49.49 -24.90
CA GLU A 35 29.58 -48.20 -25.28
C GLU A 35 28.04 -48.21 -25.23
N ILE A 36 27.40 -49.29 -25.68
CA ILE A 36 25.93 -49.44 -25.61
C ILE A 36 25.46 -49.44 -24.16
N GLU A 37 26.12 -50.18 -23.27
CA GLU A 37 25.75 -50.21 -21.85
C GLU A 37 26.00 -48.86 -21.16
N GLU A 38 27.09 -48.17 -21.51
CA GLU A 38 27.34 -46.81 -21.01
C GLU A 38 26.27 -45.82 -21.50
N GLN A 39 25.87 -45.89 -22.76
CA GLN A 39 24.80 -45.06 -23.31
C GLN A 39 23.45 -45.37 -22.67
N LYS A 40 23.13 -46.64 -22.38
CA LYS A 40 21.93 -47.03 -21.64
C LYS A 40 21.93 -46.43 -20.24
N ALA A 41 23.03 -46.56 -19.49
CA ALA A 41 23.16 -45.99 -18.15
C ALA A 41 23.01 -44.45 -18.17
N ARG A 42 23.59 -43.78 -19.16
CA ARG A 42 23.43 -42.33 -19.36
C ARG A 42 21.98 -41.95 -19.66
N LEU A 43 21.28 -42.71 -20.51
CA LEU A 43 19.87 -42.49 -20.81
C LEU A 43 18.99 -42.69 -19.58
N GLU A 44 19.23 -43.74 -18.80
CA GLU A 44 18.50 -43.99 -17.55
C GLU A 44 18.69 -42.84 -16.56
N ALA A 45 19.91 -42.37 -16.34
CA ALA A 45 20.20 -41.21 -15.50
C ALA A 45 19.47 -39.95 -16.00
N LEU A 46 19.53 -39.67 -17.31
CA LEU A 46 18.87 -38.51 -17.90
C LEU A 46 17.34 -38.58 -17.77
N THR A 47 16.76 -39.78 -17.88
CA THR A 47 15.30 -39.97 -17.68
C THR A 47 14.89 -39.77 -16.23
N ALA A 48 15.72 -40.18 -15.27
CA ALA A 48 15.49 -39.93 -13.84
C ALA A 48 15.55 -38.43 -13.52
N ASP A 49 16.56 -37.72 -14.02
CA ASP A 49 16.70 -36.27 -13.85
C ASP A 49 15.51 -35.51 -14.45
N LEU A 50 15.03 -35.94 -15.63
CA LEU A 50 13.88 -35.35 -16.28
C LEU A 50 12.58 -35.58 -15.48
N GLN A 51 12.43 -36.75 -14.85
CA GLN A 51 11.30 -37.00 -13.94
C GLN A 51 11.36 -36.13 -12.69
N GLU A 52 12.55 -35.95 -12.10
CA GLU A 52 12.71 -35.08 -10.93
C GLU A 52 12.43 -33.61 -11.28
N ALA A 53 12.94 -33.14 -12.43
CA ALA A 53 12.68 -31.79 -12.91
C ALA A 53 11.19 -31.53 -13.18
N LYS A 54 10.45 -32.53 -13.68
CA LYS A 54 8.98 -32.47 -13.83
C LYS A 54 8.29 -32.33 -12.48
N ARG A 55 8.65 -33.15 -11.49
CA ARG A 55 8.08 -33.06 -10.12
C ARG A 55 8.31 -31.68 -9.50
N ARG A 56 9.53 -31.13 -9.61
CA ARG A 56 9.86 -29.79 -9.12
C ARG A 56 9.05 -28.70 -9.84
N ARG A 57 8.82 -28.83 -11.15
CA ARG A 57 7.96 -27.90 -11.91
C ARG A 57 6.53 -27.93 -11.39
N ASP A 58 5.95 -29.11 -11.20
CA ASP A 58 4.58 -29.27 -10.72
C ASP A 58 4.41 -28.72 -9.29
N GLU A 59 5.43 -28.90 -8.43
CA GLU A 59 5.46 -28.32 -7.08
C GLU A 59 5.51 -26.79 -7.11
N LEU A 60 6.33 -26.21 -7.98
CA LEU A 60 6.41 -24.76 -8.16
C LEU A 60 5.10 -24.18 -8.71
N GLU A 61 4.44 -24.88 -9.63
CA GLU A 61 3.15 -24.47 -10.18
C GLU A 61 2.07 -24.47 -9.10
N LYS A 62 1.94 -25.56 -8.33
CA LYS A 62 1.02 -25.64 -7.17
C LYS A 62 1.33 -24.56 -6.12
N TRP A 63 2.61 -24.27 -5.88
CA TRP A 63 3.01 -23.21 -4.96
C TRP A 63 2.64 -21.82 -5.51
N GLY A 64 2.82 -21.59 -6.81
CA GLY A 64 2.40 -20.39 -7.51
C GLY A 64 0.89 -20.15 -7.43
N GLU A 65 0.09 -21.18 -7.68
CA GLU A 65 -1.38 -21.13 -7.52
C GLU A 65 -1.78 -20.82 -6.07
N LYS A 66 -1.18 -21.50 -5.09
CA LYS A 66 -1.43 -21.24 -3.66
C LYS A 66 -1.05 -19.82 -3.25
N MET A 67 0.04 -19.27 -3.80
CA MET A 67 0.45 -17.90 -3.56
C MET A 67 -0.48 -16.90 -4.24
N LYS A 68 -0.98 -17.21 -5.43
CA LYS A 68 -1.99 -16.41 -6.13
C LYS A 68 -3.30 -16.38 -5.35
N GLU A 69 -3.80 -17.53 -4.87
CA GLU A 69 -4.99 -17.60 -4.02
C GLU A 69 -4.81 -16.81 -2.72
N LYS A 70 -3.65 -16.93 -2.06
CA LYS A 70 -3.32 -16.13 -0.87
C LYS A 70 -3.31 -14.64 -1.17
N ASN A 71 -2.71 -14.24 -2.29
CA ASN A 71 -2.70 -12.83 -2.72
C ASN A 71 -4.10 -12.35 -3.06
N GLU A 72 -4.92 -13.10 -3.77
CA GLU A 72 -6.32 -12.75 -4.06
C GLU A 72 -7.17 -12.72 -2.79
N ALA A 73 -6.93 -13.61 -1.82
CA ALA A 73 -7.59 -13.60 -0.52
C ALA A 73 -7.14 -12.39 0.31
N LEU A 74 -5.85 -12.04 0.27
CA LEU A 74 -5.30 -10.83 0.89
C LEU A 74 -5.86 -9.59 0.20
N GLU A 75 -5.95 -9.54 -1.11
CA GLU A 75 -6.56 -8.45 -1.87
C GLU A 75 -8.03 -8.30 -1.54
N ARG A 76 -8.81 -9.40 -1.54
CA ARG A 76 -10.21 -9.39 -1.09
C ARG A 76 -10.33 -8.93 0.36
N ARG A 77 -9.45 -9.39 1.24
CA ARG A 77 -9.43 -8.98 2.65
C ARG A 77 -9.05 -7.51 2.79
N VAL A 78 -8.05 -7.03 2.08
CA VAL A 78 -7.61 -5.62 2.00
C VAL A 78 -8.73 -4.75 1.46
N VAL A 79 -9.43 -5.17 0.40
CA VAL A 79 -10.59 -4.47 -0.17
C VAL A 79 -11.77 -4.44 0.80
N SER A 80 -12.00 -5.51 1.57
CA SER A 80 -13.06 -5.60 2.58
C SER A 80 -12.74 -4.89 3.91
N SER A 81 -11.44 -4.78 4.26
CA SER A 81 -10.93 -4.20 5.51
C SER A 81 -10.52 -2.74 5.35
N PHE A 82 -10.21 -2.27 4.14
CA PHE A 82 -10.09 -0.84 3.87
C PHE A 82 -11.45 -0.22 3.58
N SER A 83 -11.97 0.46 4.60
CA SER A 83 -12.99 1.48 4.41
C SER A 83 -12.48 2.57 3.46
N ALA A 84 -12.76 2.41 2.16
CA ALA A 84 -12.61 3.39 1.08
C ALA A 84 -11.19 3.85 0.68
N GLN A 85 -10.11 3.28 1.19
CA GLN A 85 -8.75 3.67 0.79
C GLN A 85 -8.38 3.11 -0.58
N GLY A 86 -7.84 3.95 -1.47
CA GLY A 86 -7.28 3.50 -2.75
C GLY A 86 -8.28 3.28 -3.91
N ARG A 87 -9.57 3.60 -3.75
CA ARG A 87 -10.50 3.60 -4.90
C ARG A 87 -10.03 4.64 -5.92
N SER A 88 -9.72 4.22 -7.16
CA SER A 88 -9.37 5.13 -8.23
C SER A 88 -10.60 5.97 -8.59
N GLY A 89 -10.59 7.25 -8.21
CA GLY A 89 -11.59 8.18 -8.68
C GLY A 89 -11.41 8.34 -10.19
N ARG A 90 -12.21 7.69 -11.02
CA ARG A 90 -12.23 7.94 -12.49
C ARG A 90 -12.93 9.25 -12.87
N GLY A 91 -13.54 9.94 -11.90
CA GLY A 91 -14.23 11.21 -12.14
C GLY A 91 -13.27 12.37 -12.43
N SER A 92 -13.74 13.33 -13.23
CA SER A 92 -12.99 14.53 -13.60
C SER A 92 -12.49 15.31 -12.36
N MET A 93 -11.21 15.70 -12.38
CA MET A 93 -10.60 16.54 -11.33
C MET A 93 -10.75 18.03 -11.60
N VAL A 94 -11.23 18.42 -12.78
CA VAL A 94 -11.21 19.82 -13.26
C VAL A 94 -11.89 20.76 -12.25
N ARG A 95 -13.05 20.34 -11.70
CA ARG A 95 -13.76 21.15 -10.68
C ARG A 95 -12.95 21.30 -9.40
N LEU A 96 -12.25 20.26 -8.95
CA LEU A 96 -11.43 20.31 -7.74
C LEU A 96 -10.21 21.20 -7.94
N VAL A 97 -9.52 21.05 -9.08
CA VAL A 97 -8.37 21.89 -9.44
C VAL A 97 -8.79 23.35 -9.53
N LYS A 98 -9.92 23.65 -10.20
CA LYS A 98 -10.47 25.01 -10.26
C LYS A 98 -10.75 25.59 -8.87
N ARG A 99 -11.31 24.80 -7.95
CA ARG A 99 -11.54 25.25 -6.56
C ARG A 99 -10.23 25.52 -5.81
N LEU A 100 -9.20 24.70 -5.99
CA LEU A 100 -7.88 24.95 -5.40
C LEU A 100 -7.22 26.20 -6.02
N GLN A 101 -7.43 26.45 -7.31
CA GLN A 101 -6.93 27.63 -8.01
C GLN A 101 -7.65 28.92 -7.61
N GLN A 102 -8.95 28.84 -7.35
CA GLN A 102 -9.72 29.92 -6.73
C GLN A 102 -9.16 30.28 -5.35
N GLY A 103 -8.67 29.27 -4.62
CA GLY A 103 -8.03 29.44 -3.33
C GLY A 103 -9.02 29.44 -2.16
N ALA A 104 -8.48 29.39 -0.96
CA ALA A 104 -9.24 29.44 0.28
C ALA A 104 -8.42 30.05 1.41
N THR A 105 -9.08 30.76 2.31
CA THR A 105 -8.46 31.23 3.54
C THR A 105 -8.40 30.08 4.54
N MET A 106 -7.20 29.74 4.99
CA MET A 106 -6.97 28.69 5.98
C MET A 106 -5.90 29.15 6.96
N GLU A 107 -5.92 28.56 8.14
CA GLU A 107 -4.88 28.80 9.11
C GLU A 107 -3.70 27.86 8.86
N ARG A 108 -2.51 28.41 8.79
CA ARG A 108 -1.27 27.71 8.45
C ARG A 108 -0.25 27.84 9.57
N ALA A 109 0.41 26.74 9.86
CA ALA A 109 1.61 26.70 10.68
C ALA A 109 2.66 25.76 10.04
N ASN A 110 3.90 25.85 10.50
CA ASN A 110 4.90 24.84 10.20
C ASN A 110 5.10 23.98 11.45
N VAL A 111 5.44 22.71 11.29
CA VAL A 111 5.84 21.87 12.42
C VAL A 111 6.98 22.53 13.20
N GLY A 112 6.88 22.53 14.53
CA GLY A 112 7.84 23.17 15.43
C GLY A 112 7.64 24.69 15.62
N LYS A 113 6.80 25.36 14.83
CA LYS A 113 6.51 26.80 15.01
C LYS A 113 5.21 27.01 15.79
N LYS A 114 5.27 27.86 16.83
CA LYS A 114 4.10 28.24 17.65
C LYS A 114 3.15 29.21 16.93
N LYS A 115 3.65 29.99 15.97
CA LYS A 115 2.84 31.01 15.26
C LYS A 115 1.94 30.33 14.21
N VAL A 116 0.64 30.48 14.39
CA VAL A 116 -0.39 30.17 13.39
C VAL A 116 -0.74 31.48 12.68
N GLY A 117 -0.64 31.49 11.35
CA GLY A 117 -1.05 32.63 10.53
C GLY A 117 -2.33 32.30 9.77
N LYS A 118 -3.18 33.31 9.52
CA LYS A 118 -4.37 33.14 8.67
C LYS A 118 -4.01 33.60 7.26
N ASN A 119 -3.85 32.65 6.35
CA ASN A 119 -3.36 32.93 5.00
C ASN A 119 -4.41 32.57 3.95
N PHE A 120 -4.47 33.33 2.86
CA PHE A 120 -5.18 32.93 1.66
C PHE A 120 -4.26 32.05 0.83
N ILE A 121 -4.65 30.79 0.62
CA ILE A 121 -3.82 29.75 0.01
C ILE A 121 -4.48 29.30 -1.29
N LYS A 122 -3.71 29.14 -2.36
CA LYS A 122 -4.20 28.68 -3.66
C LYS A 122 -3.19 27.79 -4.38
N LEU A 123 -3.68 26.99 -5.32
CA LEU A 123 -2.88 26.28 -6.29
C LEU A 123 -2.67 27.16 -7.54
N THR A 124 -1.45 27.29 -7.99
CA THR A 124 -1.11 27.99 -9.23
C THR A 124 -1.31 27.08 -10.45
N LYS A 125 -1.29 27.66 -11.66
CA LYS A 125 -1.31 26.86 -12.91
C LYS A 125 -0.08 25.95 -13.02
N ASP A 126 1.06 26.39 -12.47
CA ASP A 126 2.34 25.67 -12.47
C ASP A 126 2.41 24.56 -11.39
N MET A 127 1.28 24.13 -10.85
CA MET A 127 1.20 23.09 -9.81
C MET A 127 2.04 23.42 -8.56
N GLN A 128 1.95 24.68 -8.10
CA GLN A 128 2.56 25.13 -6.86
C GLN A 128 1.51 25.66 -5.90
N ILE A 129 1.58 25.26 -4.63
CA ILE A 129 0.76 25.80 -3.56
C ILE A 129 1.45 27.06 -3.03
N VAL A 130 0.74 28.18 -3.10
CA VAL A 130 1.22 29.50 -2.68
C VAL A 130 0.25 30.10 -1.68
N TRP A 131 0.73 31.07 -0.89
CA TRP A 131 -0.10 31.79 0.06
C TRP A 131 0.25 33.27 0.16
N THR A 132 -0.72 34.07 0.61
CA THR A 132 -0.57 35.52 0.79
C THR A 132 0.26 35.87 2.03
N MET A 133 0.93 37.02 1.97
CA MET A 133 1.50 37.65 3.17
C MET A 133 0.40 38.21 4.06
N GLU A 134 0.62 38.11 5.37
CA GLU A 134 -0.22 38.72 6.39
C GLU A 134 0.16 40.21 6.47
N THR A 135 -0.39 41.05 5.58
CA THR A 135 -0.18 42.51 5.61
C THR A 135 -1.47 43.19 6.03
N LYS A 136 -1.38 44.04 7.06
CA LYS A 136 -2.54 44.69 7.69
C LYS A 136 -3.33 45.61 6.73
N ASP A 137 -2.73 46.13 5.64
CA ASP A 137 -3.37 47.22 4.87
C ASP A 137 -3.19 47.24 3.33
N LYS A 138 -2.63 46.21 2.67
CA LYS A 138 -2.54 46.20 1.19
C LYS A 138 -2.80 44.82 0.57
N LEU A 139 -3.39 44.82 -0.63
CA LEU A 139 -3.63 43.67 -1.52
C LEU A 139 -2.36 42.80 -1.61
N ALA A 140 -2.31 41.77 -0.78
CA ALA A 140 -1.10 41.02 -0.49
C ALA A 140 -0.64 40.20 -1.72
N GLY A 141 0.60 40.44 -2.16
CA GLY A 141 1.26 39.57 -3.12
C GLY A 141 1.44 38.13 -2.60
N PHE A 142 1.49 37.16 -3.50
CA PHE A 142 1.74 35.75 -3.17
C PHE A 142 3.23 35.47 -3.02
N TYR A 143 3.60 34.72 -1.98
CA TYR A 143 5.00 34.38 -1.71
C TYR A 143 5.48 33.25 -2.66
N LYS A 144 6.05 33.59 -3.82
CA LYS A 144 6.58 32.59 -4.78
C LYS A 144 7.81 31.82 -4.25
N GLN A 145 8.65 32.45 -3.43
CA GLN A 145 9.90 31.85 -2.92
C GLN A 145 9.71 30.71 -1.89
N LYS A 146 8.54 30.60 -1.25
CA LYS A 146 8.18 29.55 -0.26
C LYS A 146 7.05 28.68 -0.79
N ALA A 147 6.85 28.65 -2.11
CA ALA A 147 5.83 27.82 -2.72
C ALA A 147 6.13 26.32 -2.53
N ILE A 148 5.10 25.53 -2.32
CA ILE A 148 5.22 24.06 -2.27
C ILE A 148 4.93 23.52 -3.66
N ARG A 149 5.93 22.98 -4.34
CA ARG A 149 5.72 22.25 -5.60
C ARG A 149 5.08 20.90 -5.29
N LEU A 150 4.06 20.50 -6.05
CA LEU A 150 3.37 19.22 -5.80
C LEU A 150 4.31 18.01 -5.88
N GLN A 151 5.31 18.06 -6.77
CA GLN A 151 6.33 17.02 -6.92
C GLN A 151 7.18 16.78 -5.64
N HIS A 152 7.26 17.75 -4.73
CA HIS A 152 8.02 17.61 -3.48
C HIS A 152 7.18 17.06 -2.32
N ILE A 153 5.89 16.81 -2.54
CA ILE A 153 4.99 16.29 -1.52
C ILE A 153 5.19 14.78 -1.40
N VAL A 154 5.61 14.33 -0.22
CA VAL A 154 5.84 12.91 0.10
C VAL A 154 4.67 12.27 0.85
N GLY A 155 3.68 13.07 1.28
CA GLY A 155 2.50 12.55 1.93
C GLY A 155 1.53 13.63 2.40
N ILE A 156 0.27 13.25 2.51
CA ILE A 156 -0.81 14.11 2.98
C ILE A 156 -1.57 13.39 4.07
N ASP A 157 -1.46 13.89 5.30
CA ASP A 157 -2.15 13.33 6.45
C ASP A 157 -3.40 14.16 6.76
N TYR A 158 -4.52 13.48 7.03
CA TYR A 158 -5.82 14.11 7.26
C TYR A 158 -6.39 13.73 8.62
N GLY A 159 -7.06 14.66 9.27
CA GLY A 159 -7.82 14.36 10.48
C GLY A 159 -6.93 14.19 11.71
N THR A 160 -7.32 13.27 12.58
CA THR A 160 -6.58 12.92 13.80
C THR A 160 -5.17 12.39 13.55
N ALA A 161 -4.90 11.87 12.33
CA ALA A 161 -3.57 11.45 11.90
C ALA A 161 -2.65 12.62 11.52
N SER A 162 -3.18 13.81 11.28
CA SER A 162 -2.40 15.00 10.97
C SER A 162 -1.75 15.60 12.22
N ALA A 163 -0.48 16.02 12.11
CA ALA A 163 0.16 16.81 13.16
C ALA A 163 -0.57 18.15 13.37
N ALA A 164 -1.24 18.70 12.35
CA ALA A 164 -2.05 19.91 12.49
C ALA A 164 -3.14 19.74 13.54
N CYS A 165 -3.83 18.59 13.53
CA CYS A 165 -4.84 18.27 14.53
C CYS A 165 -4.22 18.11 15.92
N ARG A 166 -3.16 17.29 16.04
CA ARG A 166 -2.52 17.00 17.34
C ARG A 166 -1.97 18.26 18.00
N SER A 167 -1.19 19.06 17.26
CA SER A 167 -0.58 20.29 17.77
C SER A 167 -1.63 21.31 18.21
N ARG A 168 -2.74 21.42 17.46
CA ARG A 168 -3.81 22.37 17.78
C ARG A 168 -4.67 21.91 18.92
N MET A 169 -4.99 20.62 19.04
CA MET A 169 -5.73 20.12 20.20
C MET A 169 -4.95 20.34 21.51
N ALA A 170 -3.62 20.16 21.48
CA ALA A 170 -2.77 20.46 22.64
C ALA A 170 -2.76 21.95 23.02
N ALA A 171 -2.76 22.85 22.03
CA ALA A 171 -2.83 24.29 22.28
C ALA A 171 -4.25 24.76 22.68
N ALA A 172 -5.28 24.18 22.09
CA ALA A 172 -6.68 24.51 22.29
C ALA A 172 -7.19 24.14 23.68
N SER A 173 -6.65 23.06 24.27
CA SER A 173 -6.90 22.74 25.68
C SER A 173 -6.53 23.90 26.63
N LYS A 174 -5.59 24.77 26.23
CA LYS A 174 -5.19 25.95 27.00
C LYS A 174 -6.03 27.19 26.68
N ARG A 175 -6.62 27.27 25.48
CA ARG A 175 -7.33 28.45 24.96
C ARG A 175 -8.86 28.30 24.91
N LYS A 176 -9.40 27.14 25.29
CA LYS A 176 -10.82 26.78 25.15
C LYS A 176 -11.38 26.93 23.72
N GLU A 177 -10.52 26.80 22.72
CA GLU A 177 -10.93 26.83 21.31
C GLU A 177 -11.40 25.45 20.85
N GLU A 178 -12.43 25.41 20.03
CA GLU A 178 -12.92 24.16 19.46
C GLU A 178 -12.14 23.81 18.18
N ILE A 179 -11.28 22.80 18.26
CA ILE A 179 -10.60 22.26 17.06
C ILE A 179 -11.41 21.09 16.50
N LEU A 180 -11.72 21.17 15.21
CA LEU A 180 -12.43 20.13 14.48
C LEU A 180 -11.42 19.28 13.68
N PRO A 181 -11.19 18.01 14.05
CA PRO A 181 -10.19 17.16 13.38
C PRO A 181 -10.41 17.06 11.87
N TRP A 182 -11.67 16.94 11.43
CA TRP A 182 -12.03 16.82 10.01
C TRP A 182 -11.81 18.11 9.19
N ARG A 183 -11.35 19.21 9.80
CA ARG A 183 -10.88 20.42 9.12
C ARG A 183 -9.36 20.55 9.09
N CYS A 184 -8.64 19.61 9.70
CA CYS A 184 -7.18 19.64 9.81
C CYS A 184 -6.54 18.68 8.81
N PHE A 185 -5.48 19.14 8.15
CA PHE A 185 -4.63 18.31 7.30
C PHE A 185 -3.19 18.81 7.32
N GLU A 186 -2.28 17.94 6.95
CA GLU A 186 -0.84 18.20 6.88
C GLU A 186 -0.32 17.82 5.50
N ILE A 187 0.54 18.68 4.95
CA ILE A 187 1.31 18.39 3.74
C ILE A 187 2.74 18.17 4.17
N ARG A 188 3.25 16.96 3.94
CA ARG A 188 4.64 16.60 4.22
C ARG A 188 5.46 16.71 2.95
N THR A 189 6.59 17.38 3.06
CA THR A 189 7.64 17.44 2.03
C THR A 189 8.91 16.80 2.55
N LEU A 190 9.92 16.60 1.70
CA LEU A 190 11.21 16.07 2.13
C LEU A 190 11.88 16.93 3.22
N SER A 191 11.69 18.25 3.18
CA SER A 191 12.37 19.18 4.08
C SER A 191 11.53 19.59 5.29
N THR A 192 10.21 19.59 5.19
CA THR A 192 9.34 20.13 6.25
C THR A 192 7.89 19.70 6.11
N SER A 193 7.12 19.92 7.17
CA SER A 193 5.68 19.68 7.24
C SER A 193 4.91 20.98 7.42
N TYR A 194 3.90 21.15 6.59
CA TYR A 194 3.00 22.30 6.61
C TYR A 194 1.64 21.89 7.18
N LEU A 195 1.24 22.56 8.25
CA LEU A 195 0.04 22.25 9.02
C LEU A 195 -1.07 23.21 8.63
N PHE A 196 -2.22 22.67 8.22
CA PHE A 196 -3.36 23.46 7.76
C PHE A 196 -4.63 23.16 8.56
N THR A 197 -5.40 24.20 8.81
CA THR A 197 -6.76 24.12 9.35
C THR A 197 -7.69 24.95 8.51
N ALA A 198 -8.62 24.28 7.84
CA ALA A 198 -9.60 24.90 6.97
C ALA A 198 -10.75 25.53 7.76
N GLN A 199 -11.40 26.54 7.17
CA GLN A 199 -12.58 27.17 7.75
C GLN A 199 -13.83 26.29 7.67
N SER A 200 -13.90 25.38 6.70
CA SER A 200 -15.04 24.48 6.52
C SER A 200 -14.60 23.06 6.19
N ASP A 201 -15.51 22.11 6.47
CA ASP A 201 -15.32 20.69 6.16
C ASP A 201 -15.08 20.47 4.66
N ASP A 202 -15.78 21.24 3.82
CA ASP A 202 -15.71 21.10 2.36
C ASP A 202 -14.39 21.63 1.79
N ILE A 203 -13.84 22.70 2.37
CA ILE A 203 -12.51 23.19 2.00
C ILE A 203 -11.48 22.09 2.30
N ALA A 204 -11.45 21.59 3.55
CA ALA A 204 -10.51 20.52 3.91
C ALA A 204 -10.65 19.29 3.00
N ALA A 205 -11.89 18.83 2.76
CA ALA A 205 -12.15 17.69 1.90
C ALA A 205 -11.68 17.93 0.46
N THR A 206 -11.96 19.11 -0.10
CA THR A 206 -11.57 19.47 -1.47
C THR A 206 -10.06 19.49 -1.61
N TRP A 207 -9.35 20.12 -0.66
CA TRP A 207 -7.89 20.18 -0.65
C TRP A 207 -7.26 18.79 -0.53
N VAL A 208 -7.70 17.98 0.43
CA VAL A 208 -7.16 16.65 0.67
C VAL A 208 -7.37 15.71 -0.53
N VAL A 209 -8.58 15.66 -1.10
CA VAL A 209 -8.86 14.82 -2.28
C VAL A 209 -8.08 15.30 -3.49
N CYS A 210 -8.08 16.62 -3.76
CA CYS A 210 -7.44 17.14 -4.96
C CYS A 210 -5.93 16.91 -4.91
N LEU A 211 -5.29 17.25 -3.78
CA LEU A 211 -3.86 17.03 -3.61
C LEU A 211 -3.51 15.53 -3.60
N GLY A 212 -4.30 14.69 -2.93
CA GLY A 212 -4.06 13.25 -2.90
C GLY A 212 -4.11 12.59 -4.28
N ARG A 213 -4.94 13.12 -5.19
CA ARG A 213 -4.95 12.69 -6.59
C ARG A 213 -3.80 13.29 -7.41
N LEU A 214 -3.53 14.60 -7.30
CA LEU A 214 -2.46 15.24 -8.07
C LEU A 214 -1.07 14.68 -7.70
N VAL A 215 -0.81 14.50 -6.41
CA VAL A 215 0.47 14.00 -5.90
C VAL A 215 0.69 12.53 -6.22
N SER A 216 -0.37 11.77 -6.50
CA SER A 216 -0.25 10.35 -6.83
C SER A 216 0.51 10.05 -8.13
N GLN A 217 0.80 11.08 -8.93
CA GLN A 217 1.70 10.97 -10.07
C GLN A 217 3.18 10.85 -9.65
N TRP A 218 3.56 11.38 -8.49
CA TRP A 218 4.96 11.47 -8.02
C TRP A 218 5.21 10.75 -6.70
N SER A 219 4.17 10.26 -6.02
CA SER A 219 4.28 9.61 -4.72
C SER A 219 3.27 8.49 -4.56
N ASP A 220 3.77 7.32 -4.16
CA ASP A 220 2.99 6.14 -3.79
C ASP A 220 2.44 6.19 -2.36
N ALA A 221 2.61 7.32 -1.67
CA ALA A 221 2.10 7.48 -0.31
C ALA A 221 0.58 7.22 -0.27
N PRO A 222 0.06 6.62 0.83
CA PRO A 222 -1.34 6.28 0.99
C PRO A 222 -2.21 7.54 1.16
N ASN A 223 -2.41 8.24 0.05
CA ASN A 223 -3.16 9.48 -0.02
C ASN A 223 -4.65 9.22 -0.22
N ILE A 224 -5.49 10.10 0.32
CA ILE A 224 -6.94 10.04 0.09
C ILE A 224 -7.24 10.54 -1.33
N LYS A 225 -7.81 9.67 -2.17
CA LYS A 225 -8.02 9.98 -3.60
C LYS A 225 -9.49 10.23 -3.97
N THR A 226 -10.44 10.04 -3.07
CA THR A 226 -11.87 10.21 -3.38
C THR A 226 -12.64 10.95 -2.30
N HIS A 227 -13.71 11.65 -2.70
CA HIS A 227 -14.66 12.25 -1.76
C HIS A 227 -15.34 11.24 -0.85
N ARG A 228 -15.62 10.03 -1.37
CA ARG A 228 -16.22 8.95 -0.56
C ARG A 228 -15.29 8.57 0.58
N GLU A 229 -13.99 8.43 0.30
CA GLU A 229 -12.99 8.13 1.32
C GLU A 229 -12.88 9.23 2.38
N VAL A 230 -12.79 10.50 1.97
CA VAL A 230 -12.82 11.61 2.93
C VAL A 230 -14.11 11.58 3.76
N CYS A 231 -15.26 11.33 3.14
CA CYS A 231 -16.54 11.31 3.83
C CYS A 231 -16.58 10.24 4.92
N VAL A 232 -16.12 9.02 4.63
CA VAL A 232 -16.05 7.93 5.61
C VAL A 232 -15.10 8.28 6.76
N ARG A 233 -13.89 8.78 6.46
CA ARG A 233 -12.94 9.21 7.51
C ARG A 233 -13.51 10.35 8.36
N ARG A 234 -14.18 11.32 7.73
CA ARG A 234 -14.86 12.43 8.41
C ARG A 234 -15.96 11.94 9.34
N VAL A 235 -16.83 11.05 8.87
CA VAL A 235 -17.91 10.47 9.68
C VAL A 235 -17.33 9.71 10.87
N LYS A 236 -16.30 8.87 10.66
CA LYS A 236 -15.63 8.15 11.76
C LYS A 236 -15.12 9.11 12.84
N MET A 237 -14.49 10.22 12.45
CA MET A 237 -14.02 11.24 13.39
C MET A 237 -15.17 11.95 14.13
N LYS A 238 -16.26 12.27 13.43
CA LYS A 238 -17.46 12.89 14.04
C LYS A 238 -18.12 11.96 15.05
N LEU A 239 -18.29 10.68 14.71
CA LEU A 239 -18.85 9.67 15.62
C LEU A 239 -17.95 9.46 16.85
N GLN A 240 -16.63 9.40 16.66
CA GLN A 240 -15.70 9.30 17.78
C GLN A 240 -15.80 10.51 18.72
N ARG A 241 -15.91 11.72 18.17
CA ARG A 241 -16.13 12.94 18.96
C ARG A 241 -17.46 12.90 19.70
N TYR A 242 -18.54 12.50 19.03
CA TYR A 242 -19.86 12.33 19.66
C TYR A 242 -19.80 11.37 20.86
N CYS A 243 -19.11 10.24 20.71
CA CYS A 243 -18.87 9.30 21.82
C CYS A 243 -18.13 9.95 22.99
N GLN A 244 -17.11 10.77 22.72
CA GLN A 244 -16.35 11.49 23.73
C GLN A 244 -17.21 12.54 24.47
N GLU A 245 -17.95 13.36 23.74
CA GLU A 245 -18.83 14.40 24.28
C GLU A 245 -19.95 13.80 25.14
N LYS A 246 -20.56 12.71 24.68
CA LYS A 246 -21.64 12.00 25.39
C LYS A 246 -21.13 11.01 26.44
N ARG A 247 -19.81 10.79 26.54
CA ARG A 247 -19.18 9.78 27.41
C ARG A 247 -19.79 8.39 27.24
N ILE A 248 -20.03 7.99 25.99
CA ILE A 248 -20.53 6.65 25.63
C ILE A 248 -19.50 5.89 24.81
N THR A 249 -19.54 4.56 24.87
CA THR A 249 -18.69 3.73 24.02
C THR A 249 -19.23 3.69 22.59
N PRO A 250 -18.37 3.45 21.58
CA PRO A 250 -18.83 3.25 20.20
C PRO A 250 -19.87 2.13 20.08
N ARG A 251 -19.72 1.05 20.86
CA ARG A 251 -20.72 -0.04 20.92
C ARG A 251 -22.09 0.49 21.33
N LYS A 252 -22.15 1.28 22.41
CA LYS A 252 -23.42 1.86 22.87
C LYS A 252 -24.01 2.79 21.82
N MET A 253 -23.21 3.67 21.22
CA MET A 253 -23.66 4.56 20.16
C MET A 253 -24.31 3.78 19.00
N TRP A 254 -23.70 2.69 18.54
CA TRP A 254 -24.25 1.87 17.47
C TRP A 254 -25.53 1.13 17.86
N LEU A 255 -25.58 0.55 19.06
CA LEU A 255 -26.80 -0.10 19.57
C LEU A 255 -27.96 0.90 19.68
N ASP A 256 -27.70 2.10 20.19
CA ASP A 256 -28.69 3.17 20.28
C ASP A 256 -29.18 3.59 18.88
N ALA A 257 -28.27 3.67 17.90
CA ALA A 257 -28.62 3.99 16.51
C ALA A 257 -29.49 2.90 15.86
N ILE A 258 -29.17 1.62 16.09
CA ILE A 258 -29.96 0.47 15.61
C ILE A 258 -31.35 0.48 16.24
N ALA A 259 -31.44 0.67 17.57
CA ALA A 259 -32.71 0.74 18.27
C ALA A 259 -33.60 1.86 17.69
N ARG A 260 -33.05 3.07 17.48
CA ARG A 260 -33.78 4.18 16.84
C ARG A 260 -34.23 3.85 15.43
N ALA A 261 -33.36 3.27 14.61
CA ALA A 261 -33.68 2.91 13.22
C ALA A 261 -34.78 1.85 13.14
N SER A 262 -34.84 0.95 14.13
CA SER A 262 -35.85 -0.10 14.25
C SER A 262 -37.11 0.34 15.02
N GLY A 263 -37.24 1.62 15.39
CA GLY A 263 -38.40 2.13 16.14
C GLY A 263 -38.48 1.69 17.61
N GLN A 264 -37.41 1.13 18.16
CA GLN A 264 -37.34 0.70 19.55
C GLN A 264 -36.96 1.87 20.48
N PRO A 265 -37.50 1.93 21.72
CA PRO A 265 -37.12 2.95 22.68
C PRO A 265 -35.65 2.79 23.10
N VAL A 266 -34.90 3.89 23.06
CA VAL A 266 -33.49 3.92 23.47
C VAL A 266 -33.39 3.98 24.98
N SER A 267 -32.55 3.12 25.57
CA SER A 267 -32.27 3.11 27.00
C SER A 267 -31.51 4.37 27.43
N ASP A 268 -32.23 5.33 28.02
CA ASP A 268 -31.68 6.48 28.74
C ASP A 268 -31.05 6.05 30.08
N GLN A 269 -29.99 5.24 30.04
CA GLN A 269 -29.14 5.02 31.20
C GLN A 269 -27.74 5.57 30.96
N PRO A 270 -27.47 6.79 31.44
CA PRO A 270 -26.28 6.99 32.25
C PRO A 270 -26.45 8.05 33.37
N ARG A 271 -27.54 8.02 34.15
CA ARG A 271 -27.67 8.88 35.36
C ARG A 271 -28.07 8.17 36.67
N ARG A 272 -28.78 7.03 36.64
CA ARG A 272 -29.24 6.38 37.88
C ARG A 272 -28.12 5.74 38.71
N ALA A 273 -27.05 5.24 38.09
CA ALA A 273 -25.96 4.58 38.83
C ALA A 273 -25.09 5.55 39.68
N ARG A 274 -25.10 6.86 39.42
CA ARG A 274 -24.34 7.84 40.24
C ARG A 274 -25.13 8.40 41.42
N ARG A 275 -26.47 8.47 41.35
CA ARG A 275 -27.29 8.89 42.51
C ARG A 275 -27.32 7.82 43.61
N ALA A 276 -27.40 6.54 43.24
CA ALA A 276 -27.41 5.45 44.22
C ALA A 276 -26.10 5.30 45.02
N VAL A 277 -24.96 5.73 44.46
CA VAL A 277 -23.66 5.70 45.17
C VAL A 277 -23.47 6.94 46.06
N ALA A 278 -24.08 8.08 45.71
CA ALA A 278 -24.05 9.28 46.55
C ALA A 278 -24.97 9.14 47.79
N GLU A 279 -26.12 8.49 47.66
CA GLU A 279 -27.03 8.23 48.80
C GLU A 279 -26.52 7.16 49.78
N LYS A 280 -25.60 6.29 49.35
CA LYS A 280 -24.97 5.28 50.24
C LYS A 280 -23.75 5.79 51.02
N LYS A 281 -23.23 6.97 50.72
CA LYS A 281 -22.11 7.58 51.46
C LYS A 281 -22.53 8.74 52.38
N GLY A 282 -23.83 9.01 52.48
CA GLY A 282 -24.42 10.04 53.34
C GLY A 282 -25.29 9.49 54.47
N LYS A 283 -25.05 8.25 54.91
CA LYS A 283 -25.61 7.66 56.12
C LYS A 283 -24.49 7.17 57.01
#